data_AF-I4Z1L5-F1
#
_entry.id   AF-I4Z1L5-F1
#
_cell.length_a   1.000
_cell.length_b   1.000
_cell.length_c   1.000
_cell.angle_alpha   90.00
_cell.angle_beta   90.00
_cell.angle_gamma   90.00
#
_symmetry.space_group_name_H-M   'P 1'
#
loop_
_entity.id
_entity.type
_entity.pdbx_description
1 polymer ?
#
loop_
_entity_poly.entity_id
_entity_poly.type
_entity_poly.pdbx_seq_one_letter_code
_entity_poly.pdbx_strand_id
1 'polypeptide(L)'
;MSLLVSAALALLFVYLVWNWIRYSAKQTINPRDLCVIDGDTVWIIAPERSVSEKIRLQNVDAPELRRPRSRKELTRAVAATEFLRETIDRARFATIRRKSKDRYGRTLARIAIDGSDLGRLLVRAGHAKRWT
;
A
#
# COMPACT_ATOMS: atom_id res chain seq x y z
N MET A 1 1.51 17.71 -39.70
CA MET A 1 1.50 16.39 -39.03
C MET A 1 0.43 15.54 -39.70
N SER A 2 0.77 14.39 -40.29
CA SER A 2 -0.19 13.60 -41.07
C SER A 2 -1.29 13.01 -40.17
N LEU A 3 -2.50 12.82 -40.71
CA LEU A 3 -3.67 12.24 -40.01
C LEU A 3 -3.32 10.94 -39.25
N LEU A 4 -2.42 10.13 -39.82
CA LEU A 4 -1.93 8.88 -39.22
C LEU A 4 -1.18 9.11 -37.89
N VAL A 5 -0.33 10.15 -37.82
CA VAL A 5 0.44 10.48 -36.60
C VAL A 5 -0.52 10.96 -35.51
N SER A 6 -1.49 11.81 -35.86
CA SER A 6 -2.50 12.29 -34.91
C SER A 6 -3.39 11.16 -34.38
N ALA A 7 -3.79 10.22 -35.23
CA ALA A 7 -4.57 9.05 -34.81
C ALA A 7 -3.77 8.12 -33.88
N ALA A 8 -2.49 7.86 -34.18
CA ALA A 8 -1.63 7.04 -33.33
C ALA A 8 -1.41 7.67 -31.94
N LEU A 9 -1.18 8.99 -31.88
CA LEU A 9 -1.05 9.71 -30.61
C LEU A 9 -2.35 9.68 -29.80
N ALA A 10 -3.50 9.82 -30.45
CA ALA A 10 -4.80 9.72 -29.79
C ALA A 10 -5.04 8.32 -29.20
N LEU A 11 -4.73 7.26 -29.95
CA LEU A 11 -4.84 5.88 -29.46
C LEU A 11 -3.88 5.59 -28.30
N LEU A 12 -2.63 6.06 -28.38
CA LEU A 12 -1.67 5.96 -27.28
C LEU A 12 -2.17 6.70 -26.04
N PHE A 13 -2.68 7.92 -26.20
CA PHE A 13 -3.24 8.70 -25.10
C PHE A 13 -4.41 7.96 -24.43
N VAL A 14 -5.37 7.45 -25.21
CA VAL A 14 -6.49 6.65 -24.70
C VAL A 14 -5.99 5.41 -23.95
N TYR A 15 -4.99 4.71 -24.49
CA TYR A 15 -4.38 3.54 -23.86
C TYR A 15 -3.73 3.89 -22.51
N LEU A 16 -2.97 4.98 -22.45
CA LEU A 16 -2.32 5.44 -21.22
C LEU A 16 -3.35 5.85 -20.15
N VAL A 17 -4.39 6.59 -20.55
CA VAL A 17 -5.49 6.98 -19.65
C VAL A 17 -6.22 5.74 -19.12
N TRP A 18 -6.53 4.78 -20.00
CA TRP A 18 -7.20 3.53 -19.61
C TRP A 18 -6.39 2.74 -18.59
N ASN A 19 -5.09 2.58 -18.82
CA ASN A 19 -4.19 1.90 -17.88
C ASN A 19 -4.09 2.64 -16.55
N TRP A 20 -4.03 3.98 -16.57
CA TRP A 20 -3.99 4.77 -15.34
C TRP A 20 -5.28 4.65 -14.52
N ILE A 21 -6.44 4.65 -15.16
CA ILE A 21 -7.74 4.43 -14.50
C ILE A 21 -7.77 3.06 -13.83
N ARG A 22 -7.36 1.99 -14.53
CA ARG A 22 -7.33 0.63 -13.96
C ARG A 22 -6.35 0.49 -12.80
N TYR A 23 -5.18 1.14 -12.87
CA TYR A 23 -4.19 1.13 -11.80
C TYR A 23 -4.69 1.85 -10.53
N SER A 24 -5.40 2.96 -10.70
CA SER A 24 -5.92 3.80 -9.61
C SER A 24 -7.24 3.29 -9.02
N ALA A 25 -7.95 2.43 -9.75
CA ALA A 25 -9.17 1.80 -9.27
C ALA A 25 -8.92 0.99 -7.99
N LYS A 26 -9.98 0.85 -7.17
CA LYS A 26 -9.94 -0.04 -6.01
C LYS A 26 -9.78 -1.48 -6.51
N GLN A 27 -8.74 -2.17 -6.03
CA GLN A 27 -8.45 -3.54 -6.43
C GLN A 27 -8.60 -4.48 -5.23
N THR A 28 -9.14 -5.67 -5.47
CA THR A 28 -9.12 -6.77 -4.51
C THR A 28 -7.81 -7.55 -4.66
N ILE A 29 -7.16 -7.80 -3.54
CA ILE A 29 -5.91 -8.57 -3.44
C ILE A 29 -6.12 -9.68 -2.41
N ASN A 30 -5.36 -10.77 -2.54
CA ASN A 30 -5.37 -11.80 -1.53
C ASN A 30 -4.57 -11.29 -0.32
N PRO A 31 -5.11 -11.35 0.91
CA PRO A 31 -4.34 -10.98 2.11
C PRO A 31 -2.99 -11.70 2.22
N ARG A 32 -2.89 -12.93 1.69
CA ARG A 32 -1.64 -13.73 1.69
C ARG A 32 -0.54 -13.13 0.82
N ASP A 33 -0.88 -12.25 -0.12
CA ASP A 33 0.09 -11.56 -0.96
C ASP A 33 0.74 -10.38 -0.21
N LEU A 34 0.21 -10.00 0.97
CA LEU A 34 0.71 -8.89 1.77
C LEU A 34 1.79 -9.35 2.75
N CYS A 35 3.05 -9.07 2.44
CA CYS A 35 4.17 -9.21 3.36
C CYS A 35 4.38 -7.94 4.19
N VAL A 36 4.22 -8.02 5.51
CA VAL A 36 4.48 -6.90 6.42
C VAL A 36 5.98 -6.71 6.66
N ILE A 37 6.47 -5.50 6.40
CA ILE A 37 7.86 -5.09 6.66
C ILE A 37 7.98 -4.39 8.01
N ASP A 38 7.17 -3.37 8.24
CA ASP A 38 7.10 -2.61 9.49
C ASP A 38 5.67 -2.08 9.70
N GLY A 39 5.45 -1.29 10.76
CA GLY A 39 4.11 -0.84 11.19
C GLY A 39 3.37 0.07 10.21
N ASP A 40 3.99 0.52 9.10
CA ASP A 40 3.28 1.24 8.04
C ASP A 40 3.68 0.86 6.61
N THR A 41 4.62 -0.08 6.45
CA THR A 41 5.12 -0.54 5.16
C THR A 41 4.82 -2.02 4.93
N VAL A 42 4.23 -2.34 3.77
CA VAL A 42 3.95 -3.70 3.30
C VAL A 42 4.47 -3.90 1.88
N TRP A 43 4.75 -5.14 1.50
CA TRP A 43 4.93 -5.56 0.12
C TRP A 43 3.70 -6.31 -0.36
N ILE A 44 3.27 -6.04 -1.58
CA ILE A 44 2.46 -6.99 -2.34
C ILE A 44 3.41 -7.85 -3.15
N ILE A 45 3.32 -9.17 -2.95
CA ILE A 45 4.00 -10.19 -3.73
C ILE A 45 2.91 -11.11 -4.27
N ALA A 46 2.53 -10.92 -5.53
CA ALA A 46 1.52 -11.73 -6.22
C ALA A 46 2.18 -12.40 -7.43
N PRO A 47 2.81 -13.59 -7.25
CA PRO A 47 3.55 -14.28 -8.30
C PRO A 47 2.70 -14.56 -9.54
N GLU A 48 1.44 -14.95 -9.36
CA GLU A 48 0.50 -15.24 -10.44
C GLU A 48 0.13 -14.01 -11.27
N ARG A 49 0.36 -12.79 -10.73
CA ARG A 49 0.18 -11.52 -11.45
C ARG A 49 1.51 -10.90 -11.87
N SER A 50 2.64 -11.52 -11.54
CA SER A 50 3.99 -10.94 -11.68
C SER A 50 4.09 -9.54 -11.07
N VAL A 51 3.39 -9.30 -9.95
CA VAL A 51 3.39 -8.01 -9.26
C VAL A 51 4.25 -8.09 -8.01
N SER A 52 5.22 -7.18 -7.92
CA SER A 52 6.01 -6.91 -6.72
C SER A 52 5.97 -5.40 -6.45
N GLU A 53 5.34 -4.99 -5.36
CA GLU A 53 5.09 -3.57 -5.07
C GLU A 53 5.28 -3.26 -3.59
N LYS A 54 6.21 -2.33 -3.29
CA LYS A 54 6.38 -1.79 -1.95
C LYS A 54 5.40 -0.66 -1.69
N ILE A 55 4.62 -0.77 -0.63
CA ILE A 55 3.54 0.15 -0.26
C ILE A 55 3.81 0.75 1.11
N ARG A 56 3.60 2.05 1.24
CA ARG A 56 3.46 2.76 2.52
C ARG A 56 2.00 3.15 2.71
N LEU A 57 1.45 2.83 3.87
CA LEU A 57 0.11 3.25 4.26
C LEU A 57 0.06 4.78 4.35
N GLN A 58 -0.82 5.40 3.56
CA GLN A 58 -0.76 6.85 3.35
C GLN A 58 -1.33 7.70 4.50
N ASN A 59 -2.05 7.11 5.45
CA ASN A 59 -2.84 7.82 6.46
C ASN A 59 -2.34 7.62 7.89
N VAL A 60 -1.15 7.04 8.04
CA VAL A 60 -0.60 6.64 9.33
C VAL A 60 0.93 6.78 9.32
N ASP A 61 1.50 7.04 10.50
CA ASP A 61 2.93 7.02 10.77
C ASP A 61 3.20 6.06 11.92
N ALA A 62 3.95 4.99 11.64
CA ALA A 62 4.32 4.00 12.65
C ALA A 62 5.78 4.18 13.11
N PRO A 63 6.12 3.72 14.33
CA PRO A 63 7.51 3.66 14.78
C PRO A 63 8.40 2.87 13.81
N GLU A 64 9.62 3.37 13.56
CA GLU A 64 10.52 2.78 12.55
C GLU A 64 11.22 1.53 13.09
N LEU A 65 11.13 0.42 12.34
CA LEU A 65 11.73 -0.86 12.72
C LEU A 65 13.21 -0.96 12.29
N ARG A 66 13.59 -0.40 11.13
CA ARG A 66 14.93 -0.62 10.56
C ARG A 66 16.01 0.26 11.17
N ARG A 67 15.62 1.44 11.68
CA ARG A 67 16.53 2.43 12.29
C ARG A 67 15.86 3.10 13.50
N PRO A 68 15.59 2.35 14.57
CA PRO A 68 14.99 2.91 15.78
C PRO A 68 15.96 3.88 16.46
N ARG A 69 15.44 4.99 16.96
CA ARG A 69 16.21 6.00 17.71
C ARG A 69 16.42 5.60 19.18
N SER A 70 15.65 4.62 19.66
CA SER A 70 15.74 4.12 21.03
C SER A 70 15.20 2.69 21.16
N ARG A 71 15.57 1.98 22.23
CA ARG A 71 14.98 0.66 22.55
C ARG A 71 13.46 0.72 22.70
N LYS A 72 12.94 1.80 23.28
CA LYS A 72 11.49 2.02 23.44
C LYS A 72 10.77 2.16 22.10
N GLU A 73 11.39 2.84 21.13
CA GLU A 73 10.86 2.93 19.77
C GLU A 73 10.86 1.56 19.08
N LEU A 74 11.96 0.80 19.21
CA LEU A 74 12.05 -0.55 18.66
C LEU A 74 10.94 -1.47 19.22
N THR A 75 10.71 -1.46 20.53
CA THR A 75 9.62 -2.25 21.14
C THR A 75 8.26 -1.89 20.56
N ARG A 76 7.99 -0.59 20.35
CA ARG A 76 6.74 -0.13 19.74
C ARG A 76 6.66 -0.51 18.26
N ALA A 77 7.77 -0.46 17.53
CA ALA A 77 7.84 -0.85 16.12
C ALA A 77 7.57 -2.34 15.94
N VAL A 78 8.13 -3.19 16.80
CA VAL A 78 7.85 -4.64 16.81
C VAL A 78 6.37 -4.88 17.07
N ALA A 79 5.80 -4.29 18.13
CA ALA A 79 4.38 -4.45 18.45
C ALA A 79 3.45 -3.98 17.31
N ALA A 80 3.77 -2.86 16.66
CA ALA A 80 3.01 -2.37 15.51
C ALA A 80 3.09 -3.33 14.31
N THR A 81 4.27 -3.92 14.07
CA THR A 81 4.52 -4.87 12.98
C THR A 81 3.76 -6.18 13.23
N GLU A 82 3.79 -6.70 14.45
CA GLU A 82 3.07 -7.91 14.87
C GLU A 82 1.55 -7.72 14.77
N PHE A 83 1.03 -6.60 15.29
CA PHE A 83 -0.38 -6.25 15.16
C PHE A 83 -0.83 -6.24 13.68
N LEU A 84 -0.03 -5.64 12.80
CA LEU A 84 -0.34 -5.55 11.38
C LEU A 84 -0.32 -6.94 10.72
N ARG A 85 0.65 -7.80 11.06
CA ARG A 85 0.72 -9.20 10.58
C ARG A 85 -0.51 -9.98 11.01
N GLU A 86 -0.81 -9.99 12.30
CA GLU A 86 -1.96 -10.74 12.82
C GLU A 86 -3.29 -10.26 12.23
N THR A 87 -3.43 -8.95 12.01
CA THR A 87 -4.64 -8.37 11.39
C THR A 87 -4.79 -8.86 9.95
N ILE A 88 -3.70 -8.93 9.19
CA ILE A 88 -3.69 -9.37 7.79
C ILE A 88 -3.88 -10.89 7.71
N ASP A 89 -3.24 -11.67 8.57
CA ASP A 89 -3.30 -13.14 8.55
C ASP A 89 -4.71 -13.68 8.83
N ARG A 90 -5.49 -12.96 9.65
CA ARG A 90 -6.88 -13.31 9.98
C ARG A 90 -7.90 -12.79 8.95
N ALA A 91 -7.47 -12.01 7.98
CA ALA A 91 -8.32 -11.36 7.00
C ALA A 91 -8.94 -12.36 6.01
N ARG A 92 -10.19 -12.14 5.61
CA ARG A 92 -10.82 -12.90 4.52
C ARG A 92 -10.53 -12.28 3.16
N PHE A 93 -10.53 -10.96 3.08
CA PHE A 93 -10.20 -10.24 1.86
C PHE A 93 -9.53 -8.90 2.14
N ALA A 94 -8.71 -8.47 1.19
CA ALA A 94 -8.01 -7.20 1.24
C ALA A 94 -8.35 -6.37 0.01
N THR A 95 -8.45 -5.06 0.19
CA THR A 95 -8.61 -4.12 -0.92
C THR A 95 -7.61 -2.99 -0.82
N ILE A 96 -7.09 -2.57 -1.96
CA ILE A 96 -6.10 -1.50 -2.06
C ILE A 96 -6.61 -0.36 -2.94
N ARG A 97 -6.35 0.87 -2.52
CA ARG A 97 -6.52 2.09 -3.31
C ARG A 97 -5.20 2.83 -3.36
N ARG A 98 -4.54 2.80 -4.51
CA ARG A 98 -3.27 3.48 -4.78
C ARG A 98 -3.54 4.95 -5.09
N LYS A 99 -2.65 5.83 -4.64
CA LYS A 99 -2.80 7.29 -4.83
C LYS A 99 -1.63 7.89 -5.59
N SER A 100 -0.40 7.62 -5.15
CA SER A 100 0.80 8.21 -5.73
C SER A 100 2.04 7.40 -5.37
N LYS A 101 3.21 7.88 -5.76
CA LYS A 101 4.51 7.39 -5.33
C LYS A 101 5.15 8.41 -4.39
N ASP A 102 5.89 7.94 -3.39
CA ASP A 102 6.75 8.81 -2.59
C ASP A 102 8.13 9.00 -3.24
N ARG A 103 8.96 9.86 -2.65
CA ARG A 103 10.34 10.15 -3.12
C ARG A 103 11.28 8.94 -3.16
N TYR A 104 10.89 7.84 -2.50
CA TYR A 104 11.67 6.60 -2.44
C TYR A 104 11.09 5.52 -3.37
N GLY A 105 10.09 5.86 -4.20
CA GLY A 105 9.44 4.96 -5.15
C GLY A 105 8.41 4.02 -4.53
N ARG A 106 8.08 4.17 -3.24
CA ARG A 106 7.01 3.39 -2.60
C ARG A 106 5.66 3.90 -3.07
N THR A 107 4.71 2.99 -3.28
CA THR A 107 3.32 3.36 -3.52
C THR A 107 2.69 3.86 -2.23
N LEU A 108 2.13 5.07 -2.26
CA LEU A 108 1.25 5.59 -1.22
C LEU A 108 -0.16 5.06 -1.49
N ALA A 109 -0.69 4.26 -0.55
CA ALA A 109 -1.99 3.64 -0.71
C ALA A 109 -2.76 3.54 0.61
N ARG A 110 -4.08 3.36 0.50
CA ARG A 110 -4.90 2.82 1.59
C ARG A 110 -5.16 1.35 1.34
N ILE A 111 -4.97 0.55 2.37
CA ILE A 111 -5.35 -0.86 2.38
C ILE A 111 -6.47 -1.02 3.40
N ALA A 112 -7.52 -1.72 3.00
CA ALA A 112 -8.58 -2.14 3.89
C ALA A 112 -8.66 -3.67 3.95
N ILE A 113 -8.71 -4.20 5.17
CA ILE A 113 -8.89 -5.61 5.51
C ILE A 113 -10.32 -5.80 5.99
N ASP A 114 -11.08 -6.69 5.34
CA ASP A 114 -12.48 -6.96 5.66
C ASP A 114 -13.34 -5.68 5.78
N GLY A 115 -13.06 -4.69 4.92
CA GLY A 115 -13.73 -3.38 4.90
C GLY A 115 -13.17 -2.35 5.89
N SER A 116 -12.30 -2.72 6.82
CA SER A 116 -11.67 -1.83 7.79
C SER A 116 -10.32 -1.31 7.29
N ASP A 117 -10.11 0.00 7.32
CA ASP A 117 -8.84 0.63 6.92
C ASP A 117 -7.71 0.31 7.91
N LEU A 118 -6.61 -0.27 7.41
CA LEU A 118 -5.48 -0.72 8.25
C LEU A 118 -4.84 0.42 9.04
N GLY A 119 -4.66 1.60 8.43
CA GLY A 119 -4.11 2.76 9.12
C GLY A 119 -4.97 3.19 10.30
N ARG A 120 -6.30 3.14 10.16
CA ARG A 120 -7.23 3.40 11.28
C ARG A 120 -7.16 2.32 12.36
N LEU A 121 -7.00 1.05 12.00
CA LEU A 121 -6.84 -0.04 12.97
C LEU A 121 -5.56 0.15 13.81
N LEU A 122 -4.43 0.46 13.17
CA LEU A 122 -3.16 0.76 13.84
C LEU A 122 -3.29 1.92 14.83
N VAL A 123 -3.96 3.01 14.43
CA VAL A 123 -4.18 4.16 15.30
C VAL A 123 -5.06 3.81 16.49
N ARG A 124 -6.17 3.08 16.28
CA ARG A 124 -7.08 2.67 17.37
C ARG A 124 -6.40 1.74 18.38
N ALA A 125 -5.52 0.87 17.91
CA ALA A 125 -4.76 -0.04 18.75
C ALA A 125 -3.55 0.64 19.44
N GLY A 126 -3.30 1.93 19.20
CA GLY A 126 -2.20 2.67 19.82
C GLY A 126 -0.82 2.37 19.21
N HIS A 127 -0.76 1.71 18.06
CA HIS A 127 0.47 1.31 17.39
C HIS A 127 1.04 2.38 16.47
N ALA A 128 0.24 3.39 16.10
CA ALA A 128 0.67 4.41 15.17
C ALA A 128 -0.09 5.74 15.36
N LYS A 129 0.41 6.80 14.73
CA LYS A 129 -0.24 8.11 14.72
C LYS A 129 -0.91 8.35 13.38
N ARG A 130 -2.01 9.11 13.36
CA ARG A 130 -2.62 9.55 12.11
C ARG A 130 -1.64 10.48 11.37
N TRP A 131 -1.43 10.22 10.09
CA TRP A 131 -0.75 11.17 9.19
C TRP A 131 -1.75 12.28 8.82
N THR A 132 -1.48 13.50 9.27
CA THR A 132 -2.27 14.71 8.96
C THR A 132 -1.64 15.50 7.84
#